data_AF-A0A5P6AAY8-F1
#
_entry.id   AF-A0A5P6AAY8-F1
#
_cell.length_a   1.000
_cell.length_b   1.000
_cell.length_c   1.000
_cell.angle_alpha   90.00
_cell.angle_beta   90.00
_cell.angle_gamma   90.00
#
_symmetry.space_group_name_H-M   'P 1'
#
loop_
_entity.id
_entity.type
_entity.pdbx_description
1 polymer ?
#
loop_
_entity_poly.entity_id
_entity_poly.type
_entity_poly.pdbx_seq_one_letter_code
_entity_poly.pdbx_strand_id
1 'polypeptide(L)' 'MGAAKSGHASYVEDDHGNVIVAHLCARPLLPELACTLGRETALQKMRWTPEGGCA' A
#
# COMPACT_ATOMS: atom_id res chain seq x y z
N MET A 1 -1.28 4.45 -14.34
CA MET A 1 -1.30 3.00 -14.06
C MET A 1 -1.18 2.85 -12.55
N GLY A 2 -2.18 2.31 -11.85
CA GLY A 2 -2.15 2.18 -10.39
C GLY A 2 -1.21 1.08 -9.92
N ALA A 3 -0.91 1.04 -8.62
CA ALA A 3 -0.17 -0.05 -8.01
C ALA A 3 -0.94 -1.37 -8.15
N ALA A 4 -0.33 -2.41 -8.73
CA ALA A 4 -0.92 -3.73 -8.83
C ALA A 4 -0.44 -4.62 -7.66
N LYS A 5 -1.18 -5.70 -7.37
CA LYS A 5 -0.81 -6.69 -6.34
C LYS A 5 -0.61 -6.09 -4.94
N SER A 6 -1.36 -5.03 -4.63
CA SER A 6 -1.31 -4.34 -3.34
C SER A 6 -1.80 -5.24 -2.20
N GLY A 7 -1.00 -5.40 -1.13
CA GLY A 7 -1.39 -6.19 0.03
C GLY A 7 -0.23 -6.53 0.96
N HIS A 8 -0.48 -7.44 1.91
CA HIS A 8 0.47 -7.82 2.97
C HIS A 8 0.95 -6.60 3.77
N ALA A 9 -0.03 -5.82 4.23
CA ALA A 9 0.19 -4.52 4.84
C ALA A 9 0.63 -4.64 6.30
N SER A 10 1.45 -3.70 6.73
CA SER A 10 1.75 -3.39 8.12
C SER A 10 1.63 -1.88 8.30
N TYR A 11 1.06 -1.42 9.40
CA TYR A 11 0.89 0.00 9.67
C TYR A 11 1.65 0.43 10.92
N VAL A 12 1.99 1.70 10.98
CA VAL A 12 2.49 2.39 12.17
C VAL A 12 1.70 3.67 12.34
N GLU A 13 1.41 4.00 13.59
CA GLU A 13 0.78 5.26 14.00
C GLU A 13 1.79 6.05 14.83
N ASP A 14 1.94 7.33 14.54
CA ASP A 14 2.76 8.23 15.35
C ASP A 14 1.96 8.84 16.51
N ASP A 15 2.64 9.55 17.42
CA ASP A 15 2.01 10.17 18.60
C ASP A 15 1.02 11.31 18.25
N HIS A 16 0.97 11.73 16.98
CA HIS A 16 0.02 12.71 16.47
C HIS A 16 -1.21 12.07 15.79
N GLY A 17 -1.30 10.75 15.77
CA GLY A 17 -2.39 9.99 15.15
C GLY A 17 -2.27 9.85 13.63
N ASN A 18 -1.11 10.15 13.04
CA ASN A 18 -0.89 9.91 11.62
C ASN A 18 -0.61 8.42 11.40
N VAL A 19 -1.36 7.78 10.50
CA VAL A 19 -1.14 6.38 10.16
C VAL A 19 -0.47 6.26 8.79
N ILE A 20 0.65 5.54 8.75
CA ILE A 20 1.33 5.12 7.53
C ILE A 20 1.24 3.62 7.39
N VAL A 21 0.85 3.16 6.21
CA VAL A 21 0.75 1.74 5.85
C VAL A 21 1.87 1.40 4.86
N ALA A 22 2.77 0.52 5.25
CA ALA A 22 3.69 -0.14 4.34
C ALA A 22 3.00 -1.37 3.75
N HIS A 23 3.02 -1.52 2.43
CA HIS A 23 2.47 -2.70 1.75
C HIS A 23 3.31 -3.09 0.55
N LEU A 24 3.17 -4.34 0.12
CA LEU A 24 3.76 -4.81 -1.11
C LEU A 24 2.94 -4.33 -2.31
N CYS A 25 3.59 -4.00 -3.41
CA CYS A 25 2.97 -3.75 -4.70
C CYS A 25 3.88 -4.20 -5.85
N ALA A 26 3.41 -4.07 -7.08
CA ALA A 26 4.20 -4.34 -8.28
C ALA A 26 3.85 -3.37 -9.41
N ARG A 27 4.83 -3.13 -10.29
CA ARG A 27 4.71 -2.31 -11.50
C ARG A 27 4.68 -3.19 -12.75
N PRO A 28 3.49 -3.51 -13.29
CA PRO A 28 3.39 -4.34 -14.49
C PRO A 28 3.83 -3.56 -15.73
N LEU A 29 4.65 -4.19 -16.56
CA LEU A 29 4.99 -3.70 -17.90
C LEU A 29 3.91 -4.13 -18.88
N LEU A 30 3.35 -3.18 -19.64
CA LEU A 30 2.35 -3.45 -20.67
C LEU A 30 3.02 -3.84 -21.99
N PRO A 31 2.37 -4.68 -22.82
CA PRO A 31 1.06 -5.31 -22.60
C PRO A 31 1.08 -6.62 -21.78
N GLU A 32 2.25 -7.20 -21.53
CA GLU A 32 2.40 -8.56 -20.98
C GLU A 32 2.07 -8.65 -19.48
N LEU A 33 1.88 -7.52 -18.80
CA LEU A 33 1.66 -7.39 -17.36
C LEU A 33 2.75 -8.05 -16.49
N ALA A 34 3.94 -8.22 -17.06
CA ALA A 34 5.09 -8.80 -16.38
C ALA A 34 5.65 -7.83 -15.32
N CYS A 35 5.97 -8.34 -14.13
CA CYS A 35 6.53 -7.56 -13.02
C CYS A 35 8.00 -7.95 -12.82
N THR A 36 8.87 -7.53 -13.73
CA THR A 36 10.29 -7.97 -13.79
C THR A 36 11.11 -7.50 -12.58
N LEU A 37 10.68 -6.45 -11.90
CA LEU A 37 11.32 -5.92 -10.69
C LEU A 37 10.85 -6.62 -9.40
N GLY A 38 9.98 -7.63 -9.51
CA GLY A 38 9.44 -8.34 -8.36
C GLY A 38 8.35 -7.54 -7.63
N ARG A 39 8.28 -7.73 -6.30
CA ARG A 39 7.41 -6.95 -5.40
C ARG A 39 8.24 -5.86 -4.75
N GLU A 40 7.68 -4.66 -4.71
CA GLU A 40 8.29 -3.47 -4.11
C GLU A 40 7.48 -3.05 -2.89
N THR A 41 8.08 -2.22 -2.02
CA THR A 41 7.38 -1.64 -0.87
C THR A 41 6.87 -0.25 -1.22
N ALA A 42 5.58 -0.01 -1.01
CA ALA A 42 4.96 1.30 -1.10
C ALA A 42 4.43 1.74 0.27
N LEU A 43 4.38 3.07 0.46
CA LEU A 43 3.81 3.70 1.66
C LEU A 43 2.51 4.43 1.28
N GLN A 44 1.46 4.24 2.07
CA GLN A 44 0.18 4.90 1.91
C GLN A 44 -0.25 5.56 3.23
N LYS A 45 -0.75 6.80 3.15
CA LYS A 45 -1.41 7.44 4.28
C LYS A 45 -2.79 6.82 4.49
N MET A 46 -3.16 6.60 5.74
CA MET A 46 -4.45 6.04 6.13
C MET A 46 -5.01 6.83 7.31
N ARG A 47 -6.33 6.76 7.52
CA ARG A 47 -7.00 7.17 8.75
C ARG A 47 -7.93 6.07 9.24
N TRP A 48 -8.03 5.92 10.55
CA TRP A 48 -9.13 5.19 11.16
C TRP A 48 -10.42 6.00 11.03
N THR A 49 -11.52 5.34 10.70
CA THR A 49 -12.85 5.97 10.66
C THR A 49 -13.55 5.77 12.00
N PRO A 50 -14.48 6.65 12.40
CA PRO A 50 -15.22 6.52 13.66
C PRO A 50 -16.00 5.20 13.78
N GLU A 51 -16.34 4.58 12.66
CA GLU A 51 -17.05 3.30 12.57
C GLU A 51 -16.12 2.09 12.76
N GLY A 52 -14.82 2.32 13.00
CA GLY A 52 -13.81 1.26 13.19
C GLY A 52 -13.22 0.72 11.88
N GLY A 53 -13.51 1.36 10.74
CA GLY A 53 -12.92 1.06 9.44
C GLY A 53 -11.62 1.82 9.19
N CYS A 54 -11.00 1.59 8.03
CA CYS A 54 -9.84 2.36 7.57
C CYS A 54 -10.08 2.94 6.18
N ALA A 55 -9.53 4.13 5.93
CA ALA A 55 -9.64 4.87 4.66
C ALA A 55 -8.32 5.52 4.25
#